data_AF-A0A956MXL3-F1
#
_entry.id   AF-A0A956MXL3-F1
#
_cell.length_a   1.000
_cell.length_b   1.000
_cell.length_c   1.000
_cell.angle_alpha   90.00
_cell.angle_beta   90.00
_cell.angle_gamma   90.00
#
_symmetry.space_group_name_H-M   'P 1'
#
loop_
_entity.id
_entity.type
_entity.pdbx_description
1 polymer ?
#
loop_
_entity_poly.entity_id
_entity_poly.type
_entity_poly.pdbx_seq_one_letter_code
_entity_poly.pdbx_strand_id
1 'polypeptide(L)'
;MKKNDILTPIGLVLAIGFIFFAIAQGKGGVGMFIDIPSFLITVGGSFAAVLITFDLDTVKRIPSALKMSIVSPSVNKVDLVDQFKELSKIIRKDGILAIEQQVAEMEDPF
;
A
#
# COMPACT_ATOMS: atom_id res chain seq x y z
N MET A 1 -3.86 12.14 -10.29
CA MET A 1 -5.13 12.13 -9.52
C MET A 1 -5.22 10.84 -8.71
N LYS A 2 -4.92 10.83 -7.40
CA LYS A 2 -4.95 9.61 -6.54
C LYS A 2 -6.10 8.67 -6.92
N LYS A 3 -5.79 7.51 -7.50
CA LYS A 3 -6.80 6.46 -7.73
C LYS A 3 -6.90 5.69 -6.43
N ASN A 4 -8.01 5.85 -5.73
CA ASN A 4 -8.30 5.02 -4.59
C ASN A 4 -8.41 3.57 -5.08
N ASP A 5 -7.67 2.65 -4.47
CA ASP A 5 -7.87 1.23 -4.74
C ASP A 5 -9.15 0.82 -3.99
N ILE A 6 -10.27 0.81 -4.70
CA ILE A 6 -11.59 0.51 -4.15
C ILE A 6 -11.74 -1.00 -3.91
N LEU A 7 -10.99 -1.83 -4.64
CA LEU A 7 -11.09 -3.29 -4.53
C LEU A 7 -10.49 -3.80 -3.22
N THR A 8 -9.39 -3.21 -2.76
CA THR A 8 -8.76 -3.57 -1.48
C THR A 8 -9.72 -3.48 -0.27
N PRO A 9 -10.39 -2.34 0.00
CA PRO A 9 -11.35 -2.25 1.10
C PRO A 9 -12.62 -3.08 0.88
N ILE A 10 -13.13 -3.19 -0.35
CA ILE A 10 -14.29 -4.06 -0.65
C ILE A 10 -13.95 -5.53 -0.36
N GLY A 11 -12.80 -6.00 -0.83
CA GLY A 11 -12.33 -7.37 -0.60
C GLY A 11 -12.16 -7.68 0.87
N LEU A 12 -11.61 -6.73 1.65
CA LEU A 12 -11.47 -6.87 3.10
C LEU A 12 -12.85 -7.03 3.79
N VAL A 13 -13.82 -6.19 3.43
CA VAL A 13 -15.18 -6.26 3.98
C VAL A 13 -15.88 -7.57 3.60
N LEU A 14 -15.76 -8.01 2.35
CA LEU A 14 -16.33 -9.28 1.90
C LEU A 14 -15.71 -10.49 2.60
N ALA A 15 -14.38 -10.49 2.75
CA ALA A 15 -13.66 -11.56 3.44
C ALA A 15 -14.13 -11.69 4.90
N ILE A 16 -14.15 -10.58 5.64
CA ILE A 16 -14.64 -10.56 7.02
C ILE A 16 -16.11 -11.00 7.06
N GLY A 17 -16.95 -10.48 6.17
CA GLY A 17 -18.37 -10.81 6.11
C GLY A 17 -18.63 -12.30 5.89
N PHE A 18 -17.93 -12.94 4.95
CA PHE A 18 -18.10 -14.38 4.69
C PHE A 18 -17.59 -15.24 5.85
N ILE A 19 -16.49 -14.86 6.49
CA ILE A 19 -15.98 -15.56 7.68
C ILE A 19 -17.01 -15.50 8.81
N PHE A 20 -17.53 -14.31 9.12
CA PHE A 20 -18.55 -14.15 10.16
C PHE A 20 -19.85 -14.88 9.83
N PHE A 21 -20.30 -14.82 8.57
CA PHE A 21 -21.49 -15.56 8.13
C PHE A 21 -21.31 -17.07 8.31
N ALA A 22 -20.15 -17.62 7.95
CA ALA A 22 -19.85 -19.04 8.13
C ALA A 22 -19.82 -19.43 9.61
N ILE A 23 -19.20 -18.61 10.47
CA ILE A 23 -19.16 -18.85 11.93
C ILE A 23 -20.57 -18.81 12.54
N ALA A 24 -21.40 -17.83 12.15
CA ALA A 24 -22.75 -17.67 12.67
C ALA A 24 -23.68 -18.84 12.33
N GLN A 25 -23.48 -19.50 11.19
CA GLN A 25 -24.21 -20.71 10.79
C GLN A 25 -23.71 -21.98 11.50
N GLY A 26 -22.57 -21.90 12.19
CA GLY A 26 -21.99 -22.99 12.96
C GLY A 26 -22.76 -23.26 14.27
N LYS A 27 -22.85 -24.52 14.66
CA LYS A 27 -23.59 -24.96 15.87
C LYS A 27 -23.04 -24.41 17.19
N GLY A 28 -21.78 -23.94 17.21
CA GLY A 28 -21.10 -23.42 18.39
C GLY A 28 -21.33 -21.93 18.69
N GLY A 29 -21.96 -21.20 17.77
CA GLY A 29 -22.12 -19.74 17.89
C GLY A 29 -20.80 -18.95 17.81
N VAL A 30 -20.91 -17.62 17.74
CA VAL A 30 -19.74 -16.72 17.59
C VAL A 30 -18.84 -16.72 18.84
N GLY A 31 -19.42 -16.93 20.03
CA GLY A 31 -18.70 -16.87 21.30
C GLY A 31 -17.59 -17.91 21.45
N MET A 32 -17.68 -19.05 20.75
CA MET A 32 -16.64 -20.08 20.74
C MET A 32 -15.34 -19.62 20.06
N PHE A 33 -15.42 -18.62 19.19
CA PHE A 33 -14.28 -18.13 18.39
C PHE A 33 -13.58 -16.94 19.05
N ILE A 34 -14.11 -16.41 20.16
CA ILE A 34 -13.52 -15.29 20.89
C ILE A 34 -12.91 -15.84 22.17
N ASP A 35 -11.62 -16.20 22.09
CA ASP A 35 -10.82 -16.66 23.21
C ASP A 35 -9.68 -15.67 23.50
N ILE A 36 -9.72 -15.04 24.68
CA ILE A 36 -8.77 -14.01 25.09
C ILE A 36 -7.33 -14.56 25.16
N PRO A 37 -7.06 -15.74 25.77
CA PRO A 37 -5.75 -16.38 25.72
C PRO A 37 -5.23 -16.58 24.28
N SER A 38 -6.05 -17.12 23.38
CA SER A 38 -5.65 -17.34 21.98
C SER A 38 -5.31 -16.02 21.27
N PHE A 39 -6.07 -14.95 21.53
CA PHE A 39 -5.78 -13.63 20.99
C PHE A 39 -4.44 -13.08 21.49
N LEU A 40 -4.15 -13.21 22.79
CA LEU A 40 -2.87 -12.79 23.38
C LEU A 40 -1.68 -13.52 22.76
N ILE A 41 -1.79 -14.84 22.57
CA ILE A 41 -0.70 -15.65 22.00
C ILE A 41 -0.48 -15.29 20.53
N THR A 42 -1.54 -15.15 19.73
CA THR A 42 -1.44 -14.91 18.30
C THR A 42 -1.06 -13.47 17.97
N VAL A 43 -1.82 -12.50 18.48
CA VAL A 43 -1.58 -11.07 18.21
C VAL A 43 -0.40 -10.56 19.01
N GLY A 44 -0.36 -10.85 20.32
CA GLY A 44 0.75 -10.44 21.17
C GLY A 44 2.07 -11.10 20.77
N GLY A 45 2.04 -12.42 20.50
CA GLY A 45 3.23 -13.16 20.06
C GLY A 45 3.76 -12.70 18.70
N SER A 46 2.88 -12.50 17.71
CA SER A 46 3.31 -11.97 16.40
C SER A 46 3.84 -10.53 16.51
N PHE A 47 3.21 -9.68 17.30
CA PHE A 47 3.67 -8.31 17.51
C PHE A 47 5.05 -8.28 18.20
N ALA A 48 5.26 -9.12 19.22
CA ALA A 48 6.56 -9.27 19.86
C ALA A 48 7.63 -9.77 18.88
N ALA A 49 7.30 -10.74 18.03
CA ALA A 49 8.22 -11.23 17.00
C ALA A 49 8.61 -10.13 16.00
N VAL A 50 7.67 -9.26 15.61
CA VAL A 50 7.94 -8.09 14.76
C VAL A 50 8.91 -7.13 15.46
N LEU A 51 8.71 -6.85 16.76
CA LEU A 51 9.61 -5.98 17.52
C LEU A 51 11.03 -6.56 17.69
N ILE A 52 11.18 -7.88 17.72
CA ILE A 52 12.49 -8.54 17.76
C ILE A 52 13.18 -8.46 16.39
N THR A 53 12.42 -8.52 15.31
CA THR A 53 12.95 -8.63 13.94
C THR A 53 13.27 -7.27 13.32
N PHE A 54 12.53 -6.22 13.68
CA PHE A 54 12.61 -4.91 13.02
C PHE A 54 12.92 -3.78 13.99
N ASP A 55 13.77 -2.85 13.57
CA ASP A 55 14.05 -1.63 14.30
C ASP A 55 12.80 -0.74 14.44
N LEU A 56 12.76 0.05 15.52
CA LEU A 56 11.62 0.92 15.86
C LEU A 56 11.20 1.85 14.73
N ASP A 57 12.15 2.35 13.93
CA ASP A 57 11.85 3.27 12.83
C ASP A 57 11.13 2.58 11.66
N THR A 58 11.36 1.28 11.47
CA THR A 58 10.61 0.48 10.49
C THR A 58 9.21 0.19 11.00
N VAL A 59 9.07 -0.16 12.29
CA VAL A 59 7.77 -0.45 12.92
C VAL A 59 6.85 0.79 12.87
N LYS A 60 7.40 1.99 13.10
CA LYS A 60 6.65 3.26 12.99
C LYS A 60 6.10 3.53 11.59
N ARG A 61 6.64 2.89 10.53
CA ARG A 61 6.17 3.04 9.14
C ARG A 61 4.97 2.15 8.82
N ILE A 62 4.64 1.17 9.65
CA ILE A 62 3.51 0.24 9.42
C ILE A 62 2.19 0.99 9.13
N PRO A 63 1.77 2.00 9.90
CA PRO A 63 0.52 2.71 9.63
C PRO A 63 0.53 3.44 8.28
N SER A 64 1.68 3.99 7.88
CA SER A 64 1.84 4.63 6.57
C SER A 64 1.75 3.62 5.43
N ALA A 65 2.38 2.45 5.59
CA ALA A 65 2.32 1.36 4.62
C ALA A 65 0.90 0.80 4.45
N LEU A 66 0.16 0.63 5.55
CA LEU A 66 -1.26 0.23 5.52
C LEU A 66 -2.15 1.26 4.83
N LYS A 67 -1.83 2.56 4.99
CA LYS A 67 -2.55 3.61 4.26
C LYS A 67 -2.25 3.57 2.76
N MET A 68 -1.01 3.29 2.40
CA MET A 68 -0.57 3.19 1.01
C MET A 68 -1.21 2.02 0.27
N SER A 69 -1.49 0.90 0.95
CA SER A 69 -2.18 -0.24 0.31
C SER A 69 -3.63 0.09 -0.09
N ILE A 70 -4.26 1.05 0.58
CA ILE A 70 -5.62 1.53 0.25
C ILE A 70 -5.56 2.71 -0.73
N VAL A 71 -4.56 3.59 -0.58
CA VAL A 71 -4.37 4.77 -1.40
C VAL A 71 -3.22 4.53 -2.38
N SER A 72 -3.55 4.07 -3.59
CA SER A 72 -2.56 3.94 -4.65
C SER A 72 -2.25 5.31 -5.26
N PRO A 73 -0.99 5.78 -5.26
CA PRO A 73 -0.60 6.90 -6.08
C PRO A 73 -0.76 6.48 -7.53
N SER A 74 -1.71 7.09 -8.24
CA SER A 74 -1.82 6.89 -9.67
C SER A 74 -0.71 7.69 -10.35
N VAL A 75 0.38 7.03 -10.68
CA VAL A 75 1.26 7.55 -11.70
C VAL A 75 0.61 7.19 -13.03
N ASN A 76 0.23 8.19 -13.84
CA ASN A 76 -0.27 7.91 -15.17
C ASN A 76 0.91 7.49 -16.03
N LYS A 77 1.09 6.17 -16.16
CA LYS A 77 2.20 5.57 -16.91
C LYS A 77 2.21 6.03 -18.37
N VAL A 78 1.05 6.36 -18.94
CA VAL A 78 0.96 6.88 -20.31
C VAL A 78 1.58 8.27 -20.39
N ASP A 79 1.20 9.17 -19.49
CA ASP A 79 1.75 10.53 -19.44
C ASP A 79 3.26 10.51 -19.16
N LEU A 80 3.74 9.60 -18.31
CA LEU A 80 5.17 9.41 -18.10
C LEU A 80 5.88 8.97 -19.39
N VAL A 81 5.33 8.00 -20.13
CA VAL A 81 5.92 7.55 -21.39
C VAL A 81 6.00 8.71 -22.39
N ASP A 82 4.96 9.53 -22.46
CA ASP A 82 4.96 10.70 -23.35
C ASP A 82 5.98 11.76 -22.90
N GLN A 83 6.12 12.03 -21.60
CA GLN A 83 7.19 12.88 -21.06
C GLN A 83 8.58 12.35 -21.42
N PHE A 84 8.87 11.07 -21.19
CA PHE A 84 10.17 10.48 -21.55
C PHE A 84 10.44 10.54 -23.06
N LYS A 85 9.40 10.39 -23.89
CA LYS A 85 9.51 10.51 -25.35
C LYS A 85 9.82 11.94 -25.77
N GLU A 86 9.25 12.93 -25.12
CA GLU A 86 9.52 14.35 -25.38
C GLU A 86 10.94 14.73 -24.96
N LEU A 87 11.34 14.37 -23.74
CA LEU A 87 12.71 14.51 -23.24
C LEU A 87 13.72 13.88 -24.23
N SER A 88 13.47 12.64 -24.69
CA SER A 88 14.33 11.95 -25.66
C SER A 88 14.46 12.68 -27.00
N LYS A 89 13.39 13.36 -27.47
CA LYS A 89 13.45 14.15 -28.72
C LYS A 89 14.30 15.39 -28.55
N ILE A 90 14.19 16.07 -27.40
CA ILE A 90 14.97 17.27 -27.08
C ILE A 90 16.44 16.92 -27.00
N ILE A 91 16.80 15.85 -26.28
CA ILE A 91 18.18 15.33 -26.21
C ILE A 91 18.79 15.12 -27.59
N ARG A 92 18.03 14.48 -28.48
CA ARG A 92 18.52 14.13 -29.82
C ARG A 92 18.72 15.36 -30.71
N LYS A 93 17.97 16.44 -30.49
CA LYS A 93 18.04 17.66 -31.30
C LYS A 93 19.02 18.68 -30.73
N ASP A 94 18.91 18.93 -29.43
CA ASP A 94 19.49 20.09 -28.76
C ASP A 94 20.59 19.69 -27.75
N GLY A 95 20.81 18.38 -27.56
CA GLY A 95 21.83 17.84 -26.67
C GLY A 95 21.41 17.79 -25.20
N ILE A 96 22.32 17.30 -24.35
CA ILE A 96 22.01 17.01 -22.94
C ILE A 96 21.80 18.26 -22.06
N LEU A 97 22.41 19.40 -22.42
CA LEU A 97 22.25 20.65 -21.68
C LEU A 97 20.85 21.24 -21.80
N ALA A 98 20.15 20.98 -22.91
CA ALA A 98 18.80 21.51 -23.13
C ALA A 98 17.75 20.91 -22.19
N ILE A 99 18.06 19.77 -21.58
CA ILE A 99 17.15 19.08 -20.66
C ILE A 99 17.37 19.48 -19.21
N GLU A 100 18.54 20.00 -18.83
CA GLU A 100 18.83 20.35 -17.43
C GLU A 100 17.82 21.37 -16.90
N GLN A 101 17.41 22.33 -17.73
CA GLN A 101 16.39 23.31 -17.38
C GLN A 101 15.00 22.69 -17.21
N GLN A 102 14.62 21.74 -18.06
CA GLN A 102 13.30 21.09 -17.99
C GLN A 102 13.20 20.12 -16.81
N VAL A 103 14.27 19.38 -16.53
CA VAL A 103 14.32 18.46 -15.39
C VAL A 103 14.32 19.25 -14.07
N ALA A 104 14.96 20.42 -14.02
CA ALA A 104 14.94 21.29 -12.84
C ALA A 104 13.55 21.86 -12.51
N GLU A 105 12.63 21.91 -13.50
CA GLU A 105 11.24 22.36 -13.31
C GLU A 105 10.27 21.21 -12.95
N MET A 106 10.70 19.94 -13.01
CA MET A 106 9.85 18.81 -12.65
C MET A 106 9.68 18.72 -11.11
N GLU A 107 8.43 18.64 -10.65
CA GLU A 107 8.09 18.51 -9.23
C GLU A 107 8.33 17.10 -8.66
N ASP A 108 8.62 16.10 -9.52
CA ASP A 108 8.90 14.74 -9.07
C ASP A 108 10.35 14.64 -8.56
N PRO A 109 10.59 14.25 -7.30
CA PRO A 109 11.94 14.06 -6.78
C PRO A 109 12.69 12.85 -7.38
N PHE A 110 12.07 12.06 -8.26
CA PHE A 110 12.66 10.88 -8.91
C PHE A 110 12.60 10.91 -10.44
#